data_AF-A0A3A5WDW8-F1
#
_entry.id   AF-A0A3A5WDW8-F1
#
_cell.length_a   1.000
_cell.length_b   1.000
_cell.length_c   1.000
_cell.angle_alpha   90.00
_cell.angle_beta   90.00
_cell.angle_gamma   90.00
#
_symmetry.space_group_name_H-M   'P 1'
#
loop_
_entity.id
_entity.type
_entity.pdbx_description
1 polymer ?
#
loop_
_entity_poly.entity_id
_entity_poly.type
_entity_poly.pdbx_seq_one_letter_code
_entity_poly.pdbx_strand_id
1 'polypeptide(L)'
;MKKDAEVVKECMTSAMLHLEVAIANTPPELRDELRSRLLRSASFKEEPQEISPRALLRELRSLATEDARISQMEVQSLLDKREVEIPADAFMEQAEVEGVVVRVAEGCWMFFE
;
A
#
# COMPACT_ATOMS: atom_id res chain seq x y z
N MET A 1 -8.64 -12.34 44.50
CA MET A 1 -9.84 -11.66 43.97
C MET A 1 -9.62 -11.46 42.48
N LYS A 2 -10.31 -12.23 41.63
CA LYS A 2 -10.32 -11.97 40.18
C LYS A 2 -11.16 -10.72 39.98
N LYS A 3 -10.58 -9.63 39.46
CA LYS A 3 -11.37 -8.50 38.97
C LYS A 3 -12.02 -8.97 37.68
N ASP A 4 -13.32 -9.16 37.69
CA ASP A 4 -14.10 -9.33 36.47
C ASP A 4 -13.84 -8.11 35.57
N ALA A 5 -13.28 -8.36 34.40
CA ALA A 5 -13.08 -7.32 33.40
C ALA A 5 -14.44 -7.05 32.75
N GLU A 6 -15.00 -5.87 33.02
CA GLU A 6 -16.22 -5.39 32.37
C GLU A 6 -15.90 -5.00 30.93
N VAL A 7 -16.72 -5.47 29.98
CA VAL A 7 -16.60 -5.07 28.57
C VAL A 7 -17.15 -3.66 28.44
N VAL A 8 -16.24 -2.69 28.36
CA VAL A 8 -16.60 -1.26 28.29
C VAL A 8 -17.08 -0.85 26.89
N LYS A 9 -16.62 -1.52 25.83
CA LYS A 9 -16.99 -1.20 24.45
C LYS A 9 -16.67 -2.34 23.49
N GLU A 10 -17.58 -2.59 22.55
CA GLU A 10 -17.36 -3.54 21.45
C GLU A 10 -16.98 -2.79 20.17
N CYS A 11 -15.94 -3.26 19.48
CA CYS A 11 -15.45 -2.68 18.23
C CYS A 11 -15.48 -3.72 17.12
N MET A 12 -15.98 -3.32 15.94
CA MET A 12 -16.16 -4.22 14.80
C MET A 12 -14.89 -4.45 13.97
N THR A 13 -13.84 -3.65 14.19
CA THR A 13 -12.56 -3.78 13.48
C THR A 13 -11.38 -3.49 14.41
N SER A 14 -10.24 -4.14 14.12
CA SER A 14 -8.98 -3.94 14.87
C SER A 14 -8.54 -2.47 14.89
N ALA A 15 -8.70 -1.75 13.77
CA ALA A 15 -8.36 -0.33 13.67
C ALA A 15 -9.21 0.55 14.63
N MET A 16 -10.51 0.25 14.78
CA MET A 16 -11.38 0.96 15.72
C MET A 16 -11.00 0.67 17.19
N LEU A 17 -10.66 -0.58 17.51
CA LEU A 17 -10.21 -0.94 18.86
C LEU A 17 -8.93 -0.20 19.24
N HIS A 18 -7.94 -0.17 18.34
CA HIS A 18 -6.69 0.55 18.57
C HIS A 18 -6.91 2.04 18.82
N LEU A 19 -7.82 2.65 18.06
CA LEU A 19 -8.16 4.07 18.24
C LEU A 19 -8.83 4.32 19.60
N GLU A 20 -9.81 3.51 19.97
CA GLU A 20 -10.55 3.68 21.23
C GLU A 20 -9.64 3.48 22.45
N VAL A 21 -8.78 2.45 22.42
CA VAL A 21 -7.82 2.17 23.48
C VAL A 21 -6.80 3.31 23.61
N ALA A 22 -6.31 3.85 22.49
CA ALA A 22 -5.38 4.98 22.51
C ALA A 22 -6.02 6.24 23.10
N ILE A 23 -7.28 6.54 22.75
CA ILE A 23 -8.01 7.70 23.28
C ILE A 23 -8.31 7.53 24.78
N ALA A 24 -8.75 6.35 25.21
CA ALA A 24 -9.08 6.07 26.61
C ALA A 24 -7.87 6.18 27.54
N ASN A 25 -6.68 5.83 27.04
CA ASN A 25 -5.42 5.92 27.79
C ASN A 25 -4.72 7.28 27.69
N THR A 26 -5.30 8.28 27.02
CA THR A 26 -4.67 9.60 26.85
C THR A 26 -5.27 10.65 27.81
N PRO A 27 -4.44 11.35 28.61
CA PRO A 27 -4.86 12.45 29.49
C PRO A 27 -5.62 13.55 28.75
N PRO A 28 -6.58 14.24 29.39
CA PRO A 28 -7.44 15.22 28.73
C PRO A 28 -6.68 16.40 28.14
N GLU A 29 -5.55 16.81 28.73
CA GLU A 29 -4.76 17.95 28.25
C GLU A 29 -4.11 17.69 26.89
N LEU A 30 -3.87 16.42 26.53
CA LEU A 30 -3.26 16.00 25.27
C LEU A 30 -4.31 15.47 24.29
N ARG A 31 -5.58 15.43 24.66
CA ARG A 31 -6.64 14.82 23.85
C ARG A 31 -6.97 15.65 22.61
N ASP A 32 -6.95 16.98 22.72
CA ASP A 32 -7.16 17.86 21.56
C ASP A 32 -5.92 17.93 20.64
N GLU A 33 -4.73 17.79 21.21
CA GLU A 33 -3.48 17.73 20.44
C GLU A 33 -3.35 16.37 19.73
N LEU A 34 -3.68 15.26 20.41
CA LEU A 34 -3.77 13.93 19.82
C LEU A 34 -4.89 13.87 18.79
N ARG A 35 -6.07 14.46 19.05
CA ARG A 35 -7.19 14.53 18.10
C ARG A 35 -6.81 15.38 16.89
N SER A 36 -6.10 16.48 17.06
CA SER A 36 -5.57 17.30 15.96
C SER A 36 -4.48 16.58 15.19
N ARG A 37 -3.59 15.83 15.84
CA ARG A 37 -2.58 14.99 15.16
C ARG A 37 -3.21 13.79 14.46
N LEU A 38 -4.26 13.21 15.02
CA LEU A 38 -5.00 12.09 14.46
C LEU A 38 -5.89 12.51 13.28
N LEU A 39 -6.54 13.68 13.35
CA LEU A 39 -7.25 14.30 12.24
C LEU A 39 -6.29 14.77 11.16
N ARG A 40 -5.15 15.37 11.54
CA ARG A 40 -4.07 15.68 10.59
C ARG A 40 -3.51 14.41 9.96
N SER A 41 -3.34 13.32 10.71
CA SER A 41 -2.92 12.03 10.15
C SER A 41 -4.03 11.30 9.39
N ALA A 42 -5.30 11.63 9.62
CA ALA A 42 -6.42 11.19 8.81
C ALA A 42 -6.52 12.01 7.51
N SER A 43 -6.05 13.27 7.51
CA SER A 43 -5.77 14.02 6.28
C SER A 43 -4.49 13.54 5.58
N PHE A 44 -3.56 12.88 6.29
CA PHE A 44 -2.50 12.06 5.67
C PHE A 44 -2.98 10.64 5.28
N LYS A 45 -4.29 10.35 5.37
CA LYS A 45 -4.92 9.27 4.59
C LYS A 45 -5.47 9.77 3.25
N GLU A 46 -5.14 11.00 2.86
CA GLU A 46 -4.75 11.26 1.49
C GLU A 46 -3.23 11.07 1.45
N GLU A 47 -2.78 9.81 1.53
CA GLU A 47 -1.51 9.47 0.87
C GLU A 47 -1.60 10.06 -0.54
N PRO A 48 -0.59 10.76 -1.05
CA PRO A 48 -0.63 11.37 -2.37
C PRO A 48 -0.62 10.26 -3.41
N GLN A 49 -1.75 9.53 -3.58
CA GLN A 49 -1.85 8.25 -4.27
C GLN A 49 -0.46 7.63 -4.44
N GLU A 50 0.23 7.29 -3.35
CA GLU A 50 1.54 6.65 -3.51
C GLU A 50 1.23 5.34 -4.18
N ILE A 51 1.46 5.31 -5.50
CA ILE A 51 0.97 4.24 -6.34
C ILE A 51 1.77 3.03 -5.90
N SER A 52 1.15 2.22 -5.05
CA SER A 52 1.82 1.12 -4.39
C SER A 52 2.50 0.30 -5.49
N PRO A 53 3.79 -0.04 -5.38
CA PRO A 53 4.48 -0.86 -6.37
C PRO A 53 3.70 -2.14 -6.69
N ARG A 54 3.00 -2.70 -5.70
CA ARG A 54 2.09 -3.83 -5.86
C ARG A 54 0.83 -3.51 -6.69
N ALA A 55 0.27 -2.32 -6.56
CA ALA A 55 -0.84 -1.87 -7.39
C ALA A 55 -0.39 -1.70 -8.86
N LEU A 56 0.78 -1.09 -9.09
CA LEU A 56 1.40 -0.99 -10.41
C LEU A 56 1.64 -2.38 -11.02
N LEU A 57 2.24 -3.31 -10.27
CA LEU A 57 2.47 -4.68 -10.73
C LEU A 57 1.17 -5.42 -11.07
N ARG A 58 0.10 -5.20 -10.29
CA ARG A 58 -1.21 -5.78 -10.59
C ARG A 58 -1.81 -5.21 -11.88
N GLU A 59 -1.65 -3.92 -12.13
CA GLU A 59 -2.12 -3.30 -13.38
C GLU A 59 -1.28 -3.76 -14.57
N LEU A 60 0.04 -3.83 -14.43
CA LEU A 60 0.93 -4.41 -15.44
C LEU A 60 0.56 -5.85 -15.75
N ARG A 61 0.24 -6.66 -14.74
CA ARG A 61 -0.26 -8.02 -14.94
C ARG A 61 -1.60 -8.06 -15.68
N SER A 62 -2.46 -7.06 -15.52
CA SER A 62 -3.72 -6.96 -16.27
C SER A 62 -3.52 -6.50 -17.72
N LEU A 63 -2.40 -5.82 -18.01
CA LEU A 63 -1.98 -5.45 -19.36
C LEU A 63 -1.17 -6.55 -20.04
N ALA A 64 -0.58 -7.46 -19.27
CA ALA A 64 0.17 -8.58 -19.80
C ALA A 64 -0.71 -9.40 -20.77
N THR A 65 -0.12 -9.83 -21.88
CA THR A 65 -0.82 -10.62 -22.90
C THR A 65 -1.22 -11.99 -22.36
N GLU A 66 -1.94 -12.81 -23.13
CA GLU A 66 -2.34 -14.17 -22.73
C GLU A 66 -1.19 -15.04 -22.20
N ASP A 67 0.05 -14.79 -22.64
CA ASP A 67 1.26 -15.47 -22.16
C ASP A 67 1.86 -14.89 -20.86
N ALA A 68 1.15 -14.00 -20.16
CA ALA A 68 1.62 -13.25 -18.99
C ALA A 68 2.93 -12.45 -19.24
N ARG A 69 3.16 -12.04 -20.49
CA ARG A 69 4.34 -11.28 -20.92
C ARG A 69 4.04 -9.79 -21.00
N ILE A 70 5.06 -8.99 -20.71
CA ILE A 70 5.01 -7.55 -20.84
C ILE A 70 6.32 -6.99 -21.41
N SER A 71 6.20 -6.02 -22.31
CA SER A 71 7.32 -5.31 -22.89
C SER A 71 7.67 -4.04 -22.10
N GLN A 72 8.91 -3.57 -22.22
CA GLN A 72 9.39 -2.33 -21.61
C GLN A 72 8.57 -1.12 -22.06
N MET A 73 8.11 -1.10 -23.31
CA MET A 73 7.25 -0.02 -23.81
C MET A 73 5.90 0.03 -23.08
N GLU A 74 5.32 -1.13 -22.78
CA GLU A 74 4.05 -1.22 -22.04
C GLU A 74 4.24 -0.83 -20.58
N VAL A 75 5.34 -1.25 -19.96
CA VAL A 75 5.70 -0.84 -18.59
C VAL A 75 5.90 0.68 -18.53
N GLN A 76 6.71 1.24 -19.43
CA GLN A 76 6.97 2.68 -19.47
C GLN A 76 5.69 3.47 -19.73
N SER A 77 4.84 3.02 -20.66
CA SER A 77 3.55 3.68 -20.93
C SER A 77 2.63 3.68 -19.71
N LEU A 78 2.64 2.63 -18.90
CA LEU A 78 1.88 2.60 -17.65
C LEU A 78 2.48 3.52 -16.59
N LEU A 79 3.81 3.52 -16.42
CA LEU A 79 4.50 4.41 -15.49
C LEU A 79 4.27 5.88 -15.83
N ASP A 80 4.33 6.25 -17.12
CA ASP A 80 4.05 7.60 -17.61
C ASP A 80 2.60 8.02 -17.33
N LYS A 81 1.62 7.13 -17.57
CA LYS A 81 0.19 7.38 -17.26
C LYS A 81 -0.07 7.62 -15.79
N ARG A 82 0.82 7.09 -14.94
CA ARG A 82 0.75 7.13 -13.50
C ARG A 82 1.65 8.23 -12.92
N GLU A 83 2.27 9.05 -13.77
CA GLU A 83 3.18 10.13 -13.39
C GLU A 83 4.34 9.62 -12.50
N VAL A 84 4.78 8.38 -12.75
CA VAL A 84 5.88 7.75 -12.01
C VAL A 84 7.20 8.00 -12.74
N GLU A 85 8.07 8.82 -12.14
CA GLU A 85 9.39 9.17 -12.67
C GLU A 85 10.46 8.08 -12.45
N ILE A 86 10.06 6.80 -12.52
CA ILE A 86 10.98 5.66 -12.38
C ILE A 86 11.17 5.01 -13.75
N PRO A 87 12.42 4.74 -14.19
CA PRO A 87 12.66 4.00 -15.42
C PRO A 87 12.03 2.61 -15.37
N ALA A 88 11.38 2.18 -16.46
CA ALA A 88 10.78 0.85 -16.54
C ALA A 88 11.76 -0.30 -16.19
N ASP A 89 13.04 -0.20 -16.59
CA ASP A 89 14.05 -1.19 -16.24
C ASP A 89 14.27 -1.27 -14.73
N ALA A 90 14.49 -0.14 -14.06
CA ALA A 90 14.72 -0.11 -12.61
C ALA A 90 13.49 -0.63 -11.82
N PHE A 91 12.28 -0.33 -12.30
CA PHE A 91 11.05 -0.82 -11.70
C PHE A 91 10.92 -2.34 -11.85
N MET A 92 11.23 -2.89 -13.03
CA MET A 92 11.11 -4.32 -13.30
C MET A 92 12.28 -5.13 -12.71
N GLU A 93 13.47 -4.56 -12.58
CA GLU A 93 14.58 -5.16 -11.83
C GLU A 93 14.20 -5.40 -10.37
N GLN A 94 13.52 -4.44 -9.74
CA GLN A 94 13.00 -4.63 -8.38
C GLN A 94 11.97 -5.76 -8.32
N ALA A 95 11.07 -5.84 -9.30
CA ALA A 95 10.09 -6.93 -9.40
C ALA A 95 10.74 -8.30 -9.62
N GLU A 96 11.88 -8.35 -10.31
CA GLU A 96 12.69 -9.56 -10.50
C GLU A 96 13.33 -10.01 -9.19
N VAL A 97 13.91 -9.07 -8.41
CA VAL A 97 14.48 -9.33 -7.09
C VAL A 97 13.43 -9.84 -6.10
N GLU A 98 12.20 -9.33 -6.18
CA GLU A 98 11.07 -9.78 -5.37
C GLU A 98 10.49 -11.13 -5.82
N GLY A 99 10.97 -11.68 -6.95
CA GLY A 99 10.52 -12.97 -7.48
C GLY A 99 9.12 -12.93 -8.09
N VAL A 100 8.66 -11.76 -8.52
CA VAL A 100 7.32 -11.56 -9.12
C VAL A 100 7.34 -11.77 -10.63
N VAL A 101 8.47 -11.42 -11.26
CA VAL A 101 8.68 -11.53 -12.71
C VAL A 101 10.02 -12.17 -13.04
N VAL A 102 10.15 -12.67 -14.26
CA VAL A 102 11.43 -13.10 -14.84
C VAL A 102 11.66 -12.42 -16.17
N ARG A 103 12.91 -12.01 -16.41
CA ARG A 103 13.34 -11.48 -17.70
C ARG A 103 13.44 -12.61 -18.72
N VAL A 104 12.63 -12.54 -19.76
CA VAL A 104 12.61 -13.54 -20.85
C VAL A 104 13.42 -13.09 -22.07
N ALA A 105 13.54 -11.78 -22.27
CA ALA A 105 14.40 -11.16 -23.27
C ALA A 105 14.78 -9.74 -22.83
N GLU A 106 15.65 -9.08 -23.58
CA GLU A 106 15.98 -7.68 -23.32
C GLU A 106 14.73 -6.80 -23.44
N GLY A 107 14.37 -6.09 -22.37
CA GLY A 107 13.15 -5.28 -22.31
C GLY A 107 11.85 -6.09 -22.30
N CYS A 108 11.87 -7.39 -22.00
CA CYS A 108 10.66 -8.21 -21.88
C CYS A 108 10.70 -9.07 -20.61
N TRP A 109 9.59 -9.03 -19.87
CA TRP A 109 9.40 -9.78 -18.65
C TRP A 109 8.15 -10.65 -18.72
N MET A 110 8.13 -11.69 -17.91
CA MET A 110 7.00 -12.60 -17.75
C MET A 110 6.66 -12.70 -16.26
N PHE A 111 5.37 -12.58 -15.93
CA PHE A 111 4.90 -12.74 -14.55
C PHE A 111 4.82 -14.21 -14.16
N PHE A 112 5.12 -14.52 -12.90
CA PHE A 112 4.82 -15.82 -12.31
C PHE A 112 3.35 -15.87 -11.86
N GLU A 113 2.71 -17.03 -12.03
CA GLU A 113 1.30 -17.29 -11.71
C GLU A 113 1.00 -17.24 -10.20
#